data_AF-A0A7K1H4P1-F1
#
_entry.id   AF-A0A7K1H4P1-F1
#
_cell.length_a   1.000
_cell.length_b   1.000
_cell.length_c   1.000
_cell.angle_alpha   90.00
_cell.angle_beta   90.00
_cell.angle_gamma   90.00
#
_symmetry.space_group_name_H-M   'P 1'
#
loop_
_entity.id
_entity.type
_entity.pdbx_description
1 polymer ?
#
loop_
_entity_poly.entity_id
_entity_poly.type
_entity_poly.pdbx_seq_one_letter_code
_entity_poly.pdbx_strand_id
1 'polypeptide(L)'
;MISVEPFARSDAPLARRNPVAKLAAAMLFAFPLMATLDPVAPAIAIAVELAVLPLFGVRPALLVRRAWPLLAAAVGILVTLVLFAADRSGRVLFDAGPVVVTSGVLITALGLVLRLFAVALPGVIVFATTDPTDLADALVQNAKAPARFAIGALAAFRLVPLLGQEWQMITMARRARGVEAGRSPVARMRLFVSTAFTLLVGAIRRGTRLAVAMDARGFDSGLPRTFARRQHFGVADWLLIVGATAIAGAALAVSVALGTFRPLIG
;
A
#
# COMPACT_ATOMS: atom_id res chain seq x y z
N MET A 1 1.54 -19.43 -3.33
CA MET A 1 2.64 -18.84 -2.54
C MET A 1 2.61 -17.33 -2.75
N ILE A 2 2.19 -16.56 -1.74
CA ILE A 2 2.43 -15.11 -1.74
C ILE A 2 3.78 -14.96 -1.02
N SER A 3 4.88 -14.97 -1.76
CA SER A 3 6.17 -14.58 -1.19
C SER A 3 6.12 -13.07 -0.94
N VAL A 4 6.21 -12.69 0.34
CA VAL A 4 6.27 -11.30 0.82
C VAL A 4 7.74 -10.87 0.90
N GLU A 5 8.57 -11.29 -0.05
CA GLU A 5 9.96 -10.84 -0.09
C GLU A 5 10.04 -9.48 -0.79
N PRO A 6 10.74 -8.49 -0.24
CA PRO A 6 10.98 -7.23 -0.93
C PRO A 6 11.76 -7.50 -2.22
N PHE A 7 11.23 -7.05 -3.36
CA PHE A 7 11.74 -7.39 -4.70
C PHE A 7 12.67 -6.31 -5.29
N ALA A 8 12.95 -5.26 -4.52
CA ALA A 8 13.90 -4.23 -4.91
C ALA A 8 15.32 -4.78 -4.87
N ARG A 9 16.17 -4.37 -5.81
CA ARG A 9 17.58 -4.73 -5.74
C ARG A 9 18.17 -4.20 -4.42
N SER A 10 18.85 -5.06 -3.68
CA SER A 10 19.46 -4.74 -2.39
C SER A 10 20.62 -3.74 -2.47
N ASP A 11 21.11 -3.45 -3.69
CA ASP A 11 22.19 -2.49 -3.98
C ASP A 11 21.69 -1.04 -4.14
N ALA A 12 20.39 -0.81 -4.27
CA ALA A 12 19.87 0.51 -4.60
C ALA A 12 19.94 1.50 -3.41
N PRO A 13 20.42 2.73 -3.62
CA PRO A 13 20.80 3.67 -2.55
C PRO A 13 19.60 4.16 -1.71
N LEU A 14 18.41 4.25 -2.31
CA LEU A 14 17.18 4.60 -1.59
C LEU A 14 16.45 3.38 -1.03
N ALA A 15 16.65 2.19 -1.61
CA ALA A 15 16.03 0.95 -1.11
C ALA A 15 16.58 0.52 0.26
N ARG A 16 17.82 0.89 0.60
CA ARG A 16 18.43 0.57 1.90
C ARG A 16 18.07 1.54 3.04
N ARG A 17 17.27 2.58 2.75
CA ARG A 17 16.93 3.63 3.72
C ARG A 17 15.91 3.17 4.74
N ASN A 18 15.85 3.90 5.85
CA ASN A 18 14.99 3.55 6.98
C ASN A 18 13.51 3.43 6.52
N PRO A 19 12.82 2.32 6.81
CA PRO A 19 11.42 2.10 6.44
C PRO A 19 10.47 3.23 6.86
N VAL A 20 10.66 3.78 8.07
CA VAL A 20 9.84 4.89 8.58
C VAL A 20 10.10 6.16 7.79
N ALA A 21 11.33 6.41 7.38
CA ALA A 21 11.67 7.58 6.57
C ALA A 21 11.05 7.50 5.17
N LYS A 22 11.06 6.32 4.54
CA LYS A 22 10.38 6.11 3.25
C LYS A 22 8.87 6.29 3.38
N LEU A 23 8.27 5.76 4.45
CA LEU A 23 6.84 5.91 4.72
C LEU A 23 6.48 7.38 4.95
N ALA A 24 7.25 8.09 5.77
CA ALA A 24 7.08 9.51 6.03
C ALA A 24 7.23 10.34 4.75
N ALA A 25 8.25 10.06 3.94
CA ALA A 25 8.47 10.71 2.65
C ALA A 25 7.28 10.48 1.69
N ALA A 26 6.78 9.25 1.58
CA ALA A 26 5.61 8.94 0.76
C ALA A 26 4.34 9.66 1.25
N MET A 27 4.10 9.70 2.55
CA MET A 27 2.95 10.40 3.13
C MET A 27 3.04 11.92 2.93
N LEU A 28 4.21 12.51 3.21
CA LEU A 28 4.43 13.96 3.07
C LEU A 28 4.47 14.41 1.61
N PHE A 29 4.85 13.52 0.69
CA PHE A 29 4.75 13.76 -0.74
C PHE A 29 3.30 13.74 -1.22
N ALA A 30 2.52 12.75 -0.78
CA ALA A 30 1.14 12.56 -1.25
C ALA A 30 0.14 13.56 -0.63
N PHE A 31 0.33 13.96 0.63
CA PHE A 31 -0.64 14.77 1.37
C PHE A 31 -0.93 16.13 0.72
N PRO A 32 0.06 16.93 0.28
CA PRO A 32 -0.22 18.21 -0.39
C PRO A 32 -0.94 18.04 -1.73
N LEU A 33 -0.68 16.95 -2.46
CA LEU A 33 -1.32 16.66 -3.75
C LEU A 33 -2.81 16.33 -3.62
N MET A 34 -3.27 15.99 -2.41
CA MET A 34 -4.70 15.81 -2.10
C MET A 34 -5.47 17.13 -2.07
N ALA A 35 -4.83 18.30 -2.06
CA ALA A 35 -5.53 19.58 -1.97
C ALA A 35 -5.94 20.17 -3.33
N THR A 36 -5.52 19.55 -4.44
CA THR A 36 -5.56 20.17 -5.78
C THR A 36 -6.47 19.40 -6.74
N LEU A 37 -7.32 20.08 -7.50
CA LEU A 37 -8.17 19.52 -8.57
C LEU A 37 -7.51 19.49 -9.95
N ASP A 38 -6.40 20.20 -10.14
CA ASP A 38 -5.76 20.32 -11.43
C ASP A 38 -4.99 19.07 -11.86
N PRO A 39 -4.89 18.82 -13.18
CA PRO A 39 -4.11 17.70 -13.72
C PRO A 39 -2.60 17.97 -13.73
N VAL A 40 -2.16 19.22 -13.59
CA VAL A 40 -0.76 19.61 -13.79
C VAL A 40 0.12 19.19 -12.61
N ALA A 41 -0.27 19.51 -11.38
CA ALA A 41 0.55 19.16 -10.21
C ALA A 41 0.71 17.63 -10.04
N PRO A 42 -0.35 16.81 -10.16
CA PRO A 42 -0.22 15.35 -10.11
C PRO A 42 0.61 14.79 -11.28
N ALA A 43 0.55 15.38 -12.48
CA ALA A 43 1.39 14.96 -13.60
C ALA A 43 2.88 15.21 -13.32
N ILE A 44 3.23 16.39 -12.81
CA ILE A 44 4.61 16.72 -12.42
C ILE A 44 5.09 15.77 -11.32
N ALA A 45 4.25 15.54 -10.30
CA ALA A 45 4.55 14.60 -9.22
C ALA A 45 4.87 13.20 -9.74
N ILE A 46 4.02 12.63 -10.60
CA ILE A 46 4.27 11.32 -11.22
C ILE A 46 5.55 11.32 -12.06
N ALA A 47 5.81 12.38 -12.83
CA ALA A 47 7.01 12.45 -13.65
C ALA A 47 8.28 12.41 -12.77
N VAL A 48 8.28 13.11 -11.64
CA VAL A 48 9.39 13.07 -10.68
C VAL A 48 9.50 11.71 -9.99
N GLU A 49 8.37 11.10 -9.58
CA GLU A 49 8.39 9.75 -9.00
C GLU A 49 8.99 8.72 -9.96
N LEU A 50 8.59 8.76 -11.23
CA LEU A 50 9.12 7.88 -12.27
C LEU A 50 10.62 8.13 -12.51
N ALA A 51 11.08 9.37 -12.41
CA ALA A 51 12.49 9.73 -12.52
C ALA A 51 13.33 9.24 -11.32
N VAL A 52 12.76 9.19 -10.12
CA VAL A 52 13.42 8.70 -8.90
C VAL A 52 13.36 7.17 -8.79
N LEU A 53 12.46 6.51 -9.50
CA LEU A 53 12.25 5.06 -9.46
C LEU A 53 13.52 4.20 -9.64
N PRO A 54 14.48 4.54 -10.53
CA PRO A 54 15.75 3.81 -10.64
C PRO A 54 16.59 3.84 -9.36
N LEU A 55 16.52 4.91 -8.57
CA LEU A 55 17.25 5.04 -7.30
C LEU A 55 16.70 4.11 -6.21
N PHE A 56 15.44 3.67 -6.35
CA PHE A 56 14.82 2.63 -5.53
C PHE A 56 15.09 1.21 -6.07
N GLY A 57 15.74 1.06 -7.22
CA GLY A 57 16.06 -0.24 -7.82
C GLY A 57 14.83 -1.04 -8.25
N VAL A 58 13.68 -0.39 -8.45
CA VAL A 58 12.42 -1.02 -8.85
C VAL A 58 12.39 -1.12 -10.39
N ARG A 59 12.02 -2.29 -10.92
CA ARG A 59 11.83 -2.47 -12.37
C ARG A 59 10.46 -1.92 -12.78
N PRO A 60 10.36 -1.04 -13.81
CA PRO A 60 9.07 -0.46 -14.24
C PRO A 60 8.00 -1.52 -14.60
N ALA A 61 8.41 -2.61 -15.27
CA ALA A 61 7.50 -3.70 -15.62
C ALA A 61 6.86 -4.38 -14.37
N LEU A 62 7.61 -4.46 -13.26
CA LEU A 62 7.10 -5.03 -12.02
C LEU A 62 6.15 -4.06 -11.31
N LEU A 63 6.45 -2.76 -11.38
CA LEU A 63 5.57 -1.71 -10.85
C LEU A 63 4.20 -1.76 -11.52
N VAL A 64 4.15 -1.80 -12.86
CA VAL A 64 2.88 -1.87 -13.61
C VAL A 64 2.09 -3.12 -13.24
N ARG A 65 2.74 -4.28 -13.12
CA ARG A 65 2.09 -5.54 -12.71
C ARG A 65 1.50 -5.46 -11.30
N ARG A 66 2.12 -4.71 -10.38
CA ARG A 66 1.62 -4.52 -9.00
C ARG A 66 0.60 -3.39 -8.88
N ALA A 67 0.69 -2.39 -9.75
CA ALA A 67 -0.26 -1.29 -9.88
C ALA A 67 -1.54 -1.68 -10.65
N TRP A 68 -1.73 -2.94 -11.01
CA TRP A 68 -2.96 -3.40 -11.68
C TRP A 68 -4.27 -3.01 -10.95
N PRO A 69 -4.36 -3.00 -9.59
CA PRO A 69 -5.57 -2.55 -8.92
C PRO A 69 -5.78 -1.04 -9.07
N LEU A 70 -4.68 -0.27 -9.18
CA LEU A 70 -4.73 1.17 -9.46
C LEU A 70 -5.20 1.44 -10.88
N LEU A 71 -4.74 0.64 -11.85
CA LEU A 71 -5.24 0.71 -13.23
C LEU A 71 -6.75 0.40 -13.28
N ALA A 72 -7.21 -0.63 -12.56
CA ALA A 72 -8.63 -0.96 -12.45
C ALA A 72 -9.43 0.19 -11.81
N ALA A 73 -8.91 0.79 -10.74
CA ALA A 73 -9.53 1.94 -10.09
C ALA A 73 -9.56 3.18 -11.00
N ALA A 74 -8.50 3.45 -11.76
CA ALA A 74 -8.44 4.54 -12.73
C ALA A 74 -9.49 4.39 -13.84
N VAL A 75 -9.65 3.17 -14.37
CA VAL A 75 -10.71 2.85 -15.34
C VAL A 75 -12.08 3.06 -14.71
N GLY A 76 -12.26 2.63 -13.45
CA GLY A 76 -13.49 2.89 -12.69
C GLY A 76 -13.82 4.37 -12.59
N ILE A 77 -12.85 5.21 -12.20
CA ILE A 77 -13.01 6.68 -12.12
C ILE A 77 -13.42 7.25 -13.49
N LEU A 78 -12.74 6.84 -14.56
CA LEU A 78 -13.02 7.31 -15.91
C LEU A 78 -14.46 6.97 -16.32
N VAL A 79 -14.88 5.71 -16.13
CA VAL A 79 -16.23 5.23 -16.46
C VAL A 79 -17.27 5.98 -15.64
N THR A 80 -17.06 6.13 -14.32
CA THR A 80 -18.00 6.82 -13.44
C THR A 80 -18.18 8.28 -13.86
N LEU A 81 -17.11 9.01 -14.17
CA LEU A 81 -17.22 10.42 -14.57
C LEU A 81 -17.84 10.59 -15.95
N VAL A 82 -17.49 9.72 -16.90
CA VAL A 82 -18.09 9.78 -18.24
C VAL A 82 -19.60 9.51 -18.20
N LEU A 83 -20.06 8.62 -17.31
CA LEU A 83 -21.48 8.26 -17.21
C LEU A 83 -22.28 9.19 -16.29
N PHE A 84 -21.69 9.66 -15.18
CA PHE A 84 -22.43 10.31 -14.08
C PHE A 84 -21.96 11.73 -13.73
N ALA A 85 -21.03 12.34 -14.49
CA ALA A 85 -20.64 13.72 -14.20
C ALA A 85 -21.85 14.67 -14.27
N ALA A 86 -22.14 15.30 -13.14
CA ALA A 86 -23.21 16.28 -12.98
C ALA A 86 -22.90 17.61 -13.69
N ASP A 87 -21.62 17.99 -13.71
CA ASP A 87 -21.15 19.18 -14.41
C ASP A 87 -20.53 18.81 -15.76
N ARG A 88 -21.26 19.09 -16.84
CA ARG A 88 -20.86 18.84 -18.23
C ARG A 88 -20.39 20.13 -18.90
N SER A 89 -19.48 20.84 -18.25
CA SER A 89 -18.91 22.07 -18.77
C SER A 89 -17.99 21.81 -19.99
N GLY A 90 -17.92 22.80 -20.88
CA GLY A 90 -17.03 22.82 -22.05
C GLY A 90 -17.64 22.27 -23.35
N ARG A 91 -16.82 22.19 -24.40
CA ARG A 91 -17.21 21.65 -25.71
C ARG A 91 -17.54 20.16 -25.60
N VAL A 92 -18.61 19.73 -26.27
CA VAL A 92 -18.95 18.31 -26.46
C VAL A 92 -17.98 17.72 -27.49
N LEU A 93 -17.24 16.68 -27.11
CA LEU A 93 -16.33 15.96 -28.01
C LEU A 93 -16.99 14.73 -28.60
N PHE A 94 -17.84 14.06 -27.83
CA PHE A 94 -18.51 12.84 -28.23
C PHE A 94 -19.91 12.81 -27.64
N ASP A 95 -20.89 12.54 -28.49
CA ASP A 95 -22.29 12.41 -28.12
C ASP A 95 -22.82 11.09 -28.67
N ALA A 96 -23.07 10.15 -27.78
CA ALA A 96 -23.71 8.88 -28.08
C ALA A 96 -24.91 8.66 -27.15
N GLY A 97 -25.80 9.66 -27.05
CA GLY A 97 -27.07 9.56 -26.33
C GLY A 97 -26.90 9.60 -24.80
N PRO A 98 -27.00 8.48 -24.06
CA PRO A 98 -26.78 8.47 -22.61
C PRO A 98 -25.34 8.82 -22.21
N VAL A 99 -24.38 8.73 -23.14
CA VAL A 99 -22.96 9.04 -22.90
C VAL A 99 -22.59 10.31 -23.66
N VAL A 100 -22.44 11.41 -22.91
CA VAL A 100 -21.96 12.69 -23.44
C VAL A 100 -20.62 13.01 -22.82
N VAL A 101 -19.56 13.01 -23.62
CA VAL A 101 -18.20 13.34 -23.18
C VAL A 101 -17.92 14.79 -23.52
N THR A 102 -17.74 15.61 -22.49
CA THR A 102 -17.28 16.99 -22.63
C THR A 102 -15.81 17.13 -22.27
N SER A 103 -15.19 18.20 -22.79
CA SER A 103 -13.81 18.58 -22.45
C SER A 103 -13.61 18.76 -20.95
N GLY A 104 -14.57 19.36 -20.24
CA GLY A 104 -14.51 19.55 -18.79
C GLY A 104 -14.49 18.23 -18.01
N VAL A 105 -15.35 17.27 -18.40
CA VAL A 105 -15.38 15.92 -17.81
C VAL A 105 -14.06 15.20 -18.03
N LEU A 106 -13.49 15.29 -19.24
CA LEU A 106 -12.22 14.62 -19.55
C LEU A 106 -11.04 15.20 -18.75
N ILE A 107 -10.95 16.53 -18.63
CA ILE A 107 -9.91 17.19 -17.84
C ILE A 107 -10.02 16.81 -16.36
N THR A 108 -11.25 16.79 -15.83
CA THR A 108 -11.52 16.43 -14.43
C THR A 108 -11.21 14.95 -14.17
N ALA A 109 -11.60 14.05 -15.08
CA ALA A 109 -11.28 12.63 -14.99
C ALA A 109 -9.78 12.39 -15.08
N LEU A 110 -9.09 13.06 -16.00
CA LEU A 110 -7.64 12.99 -16.11
C LEU A 110 -6.96 13.48 -14.81
N GLY A 111 -7.40 14.61 -14.26
CA GLY A 111 -6.87 15.14 -12.99
C GLY A 111 -7.06 14.16 -11.82
N LEU A 112 -8.22 13.51 -11.72
CA LEU A 112 -8.48 12.50 -10.67
C LEU A 112 -7.67 11.22 -10.87
N VAL A 113 -7.55 10.73 -12.10
CA VAL A 113 -6.74 9.55 -12.41
C VAL A 113 -5.26 9.83 -12.11
N LEU A 114 -4.74 10.98 -12.55
CA LEU A 114 -3.37 11.38 -12.23
C LEU A 114 -3.18 11.55 -10.72
N ARG A 115 -4.14 12.14 -10.00
CA ARG A 115 -4.06 12.23 -8.53
C ARG A 115 -4.04 10.86 -7.86
N LEU A 116 -4.87 9.92 -8.32
CA LEU A 116 -4.86 8.55 -7.82
C LEU A 116 -3.47 7.94 -7.94
N PHE A 117 -2.84 8.07 -9.10
CA PHE A 117 -1.48 7.56 -9.31
C PHE A 117 -0.45 8.30 -8.45
N ALA A 118 -0.46 9.64 -8.43
CA ALA A 118 0.49 10.44 -7.66
C ALA A 118 0.43 10.18 -6.13
N VAL A 119 -0.73 9.77 -5.61
CA VAL A 119 -0.88 9.43 -4.18
C VAL A 119 -0.62 7.96 -3.89
N ALA A 120 -1.00 7.06 -4.80
CA ALA A 120 -0.88 5.62 -4.55
C ALA A 120 0.50 5.04 -4.92
N LEU A 121 1.15 5.55 -5.96
CA LEU A 121 2.44 5.04 -6.45
C LEU A 121 3.56 5.12 -5.40
N PRO A 122 3.73 6.22 -4.62
CA PRO A 122 4.72 6.26 -3.55
C PRO A 122 4.51 5.13 -2.54
N GLY A 123 3.26 4.83 -2.18
CA GLY A 123 2.92 3.72 -1.29
C GLY A 123 3.33 2.37 -1.87
N VAL A 124 3.05 2.12 -3.16
CA VAL A 124 3.48 0.90 -3.85
C VAL A 124 5.00 0.75 -3.84
N ILE A 125 5.75 1.84 -4.04
CA ILE A 125 7.22 1.84 -4.01
C ILE A 125 7.73 1.51 -2.61
N VAL A 126 7.15 2.10 -1.55
CA VAL A 126 7.52 1.81 -0.16
C VAL A 126 7.29 0.33 0.15
N PHE A 127 6.11 -0.21 -0.17
CA PHE A 127 5.80 -1.62 0.07
C PHE A 127 6.68 -2.58 -0.75
N ALA A 128 7.05 -2.21 -1.98
CA ALA A 128 7.93 -3.03 -2.82
C ALA A 128 9.38 -3.09 -2.33
N THR A 129 9.83 -2.07 -1.59
CA THR A 129 11.23 -1.88 -1.17
C THR A 129 11.47 -2.09 0.32
N THR A 130 10.46 -2.55 1.08
CA THR A 130 10.51 -2.59 2.55
C THR A 130 10.09 -3.95 3.09
N ASP A 131 10.93 -4.55 3.93
CA ASP A 131 10.58 -5.76 4.68
C ASP A 131 9.61 -5.40 5.83
N PRO A 132 8.51 -6.15 6.03
CA PRO A 132 7.58 -5.89 7.13
C PRO A 132 8.21 -5.99 8.52
N THR A 133 9.25 -6.81 8.68
CA THR A 133 10.02 -6.94 9.93
C THR A 133 10.81 -5.67 10.21
N ASP A 134 11.52 -5.14 9.20
CA ASP A 134 12.30 -3.91 9.34
C ASP A 134 11.39 -2.71 9.58
N LEU A 135 10.22 -2.67 8.92
CA LEU A 135 9.22 -1.64 9.16
C LEU A 135 8.69 -1.67 10.60
N ALA A 136 8.38 -2.86 11.13
CA ALA A 136 7.93 -3.00 12.51
C ALA A 136 9.02 -2.56 13.50
N ASP A 137 10.27 -2.99 13.29
CA ASP A 137 11.40 -2.61 14.13
C ASP A 137 11.64 -1.08 14.10
N ALA A 138 11.57 -0.46 12.92
CA ALA A 138 11.76 0.96 12.74
C ALA A 138 10.60 1.79 13.32
N LEU A 139 9.35 1.32 13.24
CA LEU A 139 8.21 1.99 13.89
C LEU A 139 8.38 2.06 15.41
N VAL A 140 8.89 0.99 16.02
CA VAL A 140 9.13 0.97 17.48
C VAL A 140 10.31 1.86 17.85
N GLN A 141 11.43 1.76 17.13
CA GLN A 141 12.67 2.45 17.50
C GLN A 141 12.67 3.93 17.13
N ASN A 142 12.16 4.28 15.94
CA ASN A 142 12.31 5.61 15.37
C ASN A 142 11.02 6.44 15.52
N ALA A 143 9.86 5.83 15.25
CA ALA A 143 8.55 6.50 15.44
C ALA A 143 8.01 6.37 16.86
N LYS A 144 8.71 5.66 17.76
CA LYS A 144 8.31 5.41 19.16
C LYS A 144 6.91 4.82 19.30
N ALA A 145 6.49 4.00 18.32
CA ALA A 145 5.20 3.32 18.36
C ALA A 145 5.14 2.33 19.54
N PRO A 146 3.97 2.12 20.17
CA PRO A 146 3.86 1.20 21.30
C PRO A 146 4.26 -0.22 20.86
N ALA A 147 5.33 -0.76 21.48
CA ALA A 147 5.93 -2.03 21.09
C ALA A 147 4.92 -3.20 21.10
N ARG A 148 3.91 -3.16 21.97
CA ARG A 148 2.82 -4.14 22.03
C ARG A 148 2.10 -4.32 20.69
N PHE A 149 1.81 -3.21 20.00
CA PHE A 149 1.09 -3.24 18.73
C PHE A 149 2.00 -3.66 17.58
N ALA A 150 3.22 -3.14 17.54
CA ALA A 150 4.18 -3.49 16.50
C ALA A 150 4.59 -4.97 16.54
N ILE A 151 4.84 -5.51 17.73
CA ILE A 151 5.21 -6.92 17.90
C ILE A 151 4.01 -7.83 17.64
N GLY A 152 2.80 -7.44 18.08
CA GLY A 152 1.58 -8.16 17.75
C GLY A 152 1.30 -8.21 16.24
N ALA A 153 1.46 -7.07 15.56
CA ALA A 153 1.32 -6.99 14.10
C ALA A 153 2.38 -7.85 13.39
N LEU A 154 3.65 -7.77 13.81
CA LEU A 154 4.73 -8.59 13.24
C LEU A 154 4.47 -10.10 13.44
N ALA A 155 4.02 -10.50 14.63
CA ALA A 155 3.63 -11.87 14.90
C ALA A 155 2.49 -12.32 13.99
N ALA A 156 1.46 -11.49 13.81
CA ALA A 156 0.37 -11.76 12.88
C ALA A 156 0.88 -11.91 11.43
N PHE A 157 1.72 -10.99 10.95
CA PHE A 157 2.31 -11.07 9.60
C PHE A 157 3.10 -12.37 9.38
N ARG A 158 3.84 -12.84 10.39
CA ARG A 158 4.55 -14.13 10.33
C ARG A 158 3.61 -15.34 10.37
N LEU A 159 2.46 -15.22 11.02
CA LEU A 159 1.46 -16.29 11.11
C LEU A 159 0.64 -16.45 9.82
N VAL A 160 0.39 -15.38 9.06
CA VAL A 160 -0.36 -15.44 7.79
C VAL A 160 0.13 -16.53 6.82
N PRO A 161 1.43 -16.60 6.46
CA PRO A 161 1.90 -17.65 5.54
C PRO A 161 1.74 -19.05 6.13
N LEU A 162 1.90 -19.21 7.44
CA LEU A 162 1.70 -20.49 8.12
C LEU A 162 0.23 -20.94 8.08
N LEU A 163 -0.71 -20.02 8.29
CA LEU A 163 -2.15 -20.31 8.18
C LEU A 163 -2.51 -20.70 6.74
N GLY A 164 -1.87 -20.11 5.73
CA GLY A 164 -2.04 -20.50 4.34
C GLY A 164 -1.58 -21.93 4.06
N GLN A 165 -0.45 -22.36 4.64
CA GLN A 165 0.02 -23.74 4.55
C GLN A 165 -0.92 -24.70 5.28
N GLU A 166 -1.39 -24.35 6.48
CA GLU A 166 -2.37 -25.15 7.22
C GLU A 166 -3.69 -25.28 6.49
N TRP A 167 -4.16 -24.20 5.84
CA TRP A 167 -5.35 -24.24 5.01
C TRP A 167 -5.21 -25.29 3.91
N GLN A 168 -4.07 -25.30 3.22
CA GLN A 168 -3.77 -26.28 2.17
C GLN A 168 -3.73 -27.70 2.72
N MET A 169 -3.05 -27.93 3.85
CA MET A 169 -2.97 -29.24 4.50
C MET A 169 -4.36 -29.76 4.91
N ILE A 170 -5.20 -28.93 5.54
CA ILE A 170 -6.57 -29.33 5.93
C ILE A 170 -7.41 -29.64 4.69
N THR A 171 -7.28 -28.84 3.64
CA THR A 171 -7.99 -29.07 2.38
C THR A 171 -7.57 -30.41 1.75
N MET A 172 -6.27 -30.72 1.69
CA MET A 172 -5.76 -31.99 1.15
C MET A 172 -6.22 -33.18 2.00
N ALA A 173 -6.15 -33.09 3.33
CA ALA A 173 -6.60 -34.14 4.23
C ALA A 173 -8.11 -34.43 4.11
N ARG A 174 -8.93 -33.39 3.92
CA ARG A 174 -10.38 -33.54 3.68
C ARG A 174 -10.67 -34.22 2.35
N ARG A 175 -9.95 -33.86 1.29
CA ARG A 175 -10.06 -34.54 -0.02
C ARG A 175 -9.68 -36.00 0.06
N ALA A 176 -8.61 -36.34 0.79
CA ALA A 176 -8.22 -37.73 1.02
C ALA A 176 -9.29 -38.56 1.76
N ARG A 177 -10.14 -37.90 2.57
CA ARG A 177 -11.31 -38.52 3.23
C ARG A 177 -12.59 -38.50 2.38
N GLY A 178 -12.49 -38.16 1.09
CA GLY A 178 -13.64 -38.07 0.18
C GLY A 178 -14.55 -36.87 0.41
N VAL A 179 -14.12 -35.87 1.21
CA VAL A 179 -14.93 -34.69 1.53
C VAL A 179 -14.69 -33.61 0.48
N GLU A 180 -15.57 -33.53 -0.52
CA GLU A 180 -15.53 -32.52 -1.59
C GLU A 180 -16.88 -31.82 -1.82
N ALA A 181 -16.84 -30.56 -2.26
CA ALA A 181 -18.02 -29.72 -2.45
C ALA A 181 -18.82 -30.03 -3.73
N GLY A 182 -18.22 -30.77 -4.67
CA GLY A 182 -18.75 -30.92 -6.03
C GLY A 182 -19.08 -29.58 -6.69
N ARG A 183 -20.24 -29.53 -7.39
CA ARG A 183 -20.76 -28.32 -8.07
C ARG A 183 -21.69 -27.47 -7.20
N SER A 184 -22.03 -27.89 -5.98
CA SER A 184 -22.99 -27.18 -5.12
C SER A 184 -22.34 -25.97 -4.42
N PRO A 185 -22.86 -24.73 -4.62
CA PRO A 185 -22.33 -23.55 -3.94
C PRO A 185 -22.56 -23.61 -2.42
N VAL A 186 -23.65 -24.21 -1.97
CA VAL A 186 -23.97 -24.37 -0.54
C VAL A 186 -22.98 -25.33 0.13
N ALA A 187 -22.68 -26.46 -0.53
CA ALA A 187 -21.68 -27.41 -0.02
C ALA A 187 -20.28 -26.79 0.05
N ARG A 188 -19.92 -25.96 -0.95
CA ARG A 188 -18.65 -25.21 -0.96
C ARG A 188 -18.55 -24.24 0.20
N MET A 189 -19.61 -23.48 0.47
CA MET A 189 -19.67 -22.55 1.60
C MET A 189 -19.55 -23.29 2.93
N ARG A 190 -20.30 -24.37 3.12
CA ARG A 190 -20.24 -25.19 4.35
C ARG A 190 -18.83 -25.75 4.58
N LEU A 191 -18.16 -26.22 3.53
CA LEU A 191 -16.79 -26.71 3.62
C LEU A 191 -15.79 -25.60 3.93
N PHE A 192 -15.94 -24.43 3.31
CA PHE A 192 -15.13 -23.25 3.62
C PHE A 192 -15.25 -22.86 5.09
N VAL A 193 -16.48 -22.68 5.60
CA VAL A 193 -16.73 -22.31 7.00
C VAL A 193 -16.16 -23.36 7.96
N SER A 194 -16.37 -24.65 7.69
CA SER A 194 -15.84 -25.71 8.57
C SER A 194 -14.31 -25.77 8.58
N THR A 195 -13.67 -25.46 7.44
CA THR A 195 -12.20 -25.40 7.32
C THR A 195 -11.65 -24.17 8.04
N ALA A 196 -12.29 -23.01 7.85
CA ALA A 196 -11.97 -21.77 8.55
C ALA A 196 -12.10 -21.92 10.07
N PHE A 197 -13.16 -22.59 10.55
CA PHE A 197 -13.33 -22.88 11.98
C PHE A 197 -12.21 -23.79 12.51
N THR A 198 -11.84 -24.84 11.77
CA THR A 198 -10.72 -25.72 12.15
C THR A 198 -9.42 -24.94 12.28
N LEU A 199 -9.15 -24.04 11.32
CA LEU A 199 -7.98 -23.16 11.35
C LEU A 199 -8.02 -22.16 12.49
N LEU A 200 -9.18 -21.59 12.79
CA LEU A 200 -9.37 -20.66 13.90
C LEU A 200 -8.99 -21.31 15.23
N VAL A 201 -9.47 -22.53 15.49
CA VAL A 201 -9.11 -23.29 16.68
C VAL A 201 -7.60 -23.55 16.75
N GLY A 202 -6.99 -23.93 15.61
CA GLY A 202 -5.54 -24.10 15.50
C GLY A 202 -4.76 -22.82 15.80
N ALA A 203 -5.21 -21.69 15.26
CA ALA A 203 -4.62 -20.37 15.45
C ALA A 203 -4.71 -19.92 16.91
N ILE A 204 -5.86 -20.11 17.57
CA ILE A 204 -6.05 -19.80 18.99
C ILE A 204 -5.06 -20.62 19.84
N ARG A 205 -4.99 -21.94 19.63
CA ARG A 205 -4.08 -22.81 20.40
C ARG A 205 -2.63 -22.41 20.22
N ARG A 206 -2.23 -22.04 18.99
CA ARG A 206 -0.88 -21.55 18.69
C ARG A 206 -0.61 -20.21 19.37
N GLY A 207 -1.57 -19.28 19.34
CA GLY A 207 -1.49 -17.99 20.03
C GLY A 207 -1.29 -18.16 21.53
N THR A 208 -2.08 -19.04 22.17
CA THR A 208 -1.93 -19.33 23.61
C THR A 208 -0.55 -19.90 23.94
N ARG A 209 -0.05 -20.85 23.13
CA ARG A 209 1.30 -21.41 23.33
C ARG A 209 2.40 -20.36 23.16
N LEU A 210 2.24 -19.47 22.17
CA LEU A 210 3.17 -18.38 21.95
C LEU A 210 3.17 -17.41 23.14
N ALA A 211 2.00 -17.04 23.65
CA ALA A 211 1.88 -16.18 24.83
C ALA A 211 2.57 -16.80 26.05
N VAL A 212 2.27 -18.07 26.38
CA VAL A 212 2.92 -18.78 27.50
C VAL A 212 4.44 -18.85 27.31
N ALA A 213 4.92 -19.09 26.09
CA ALA A 213 6.35 -19.10 25.80
C ALA A 213 7.01 -17.71 25.91
N MET A 214 6.27 -16.64 25.62
CA MET A 214 6.73 -15.26 25.79
C MET A 214 6.79 -14.88 27.27
N ASP A 215 5.80 -15.28 28.06
CA ASP A 215 5.78 -15.06 29.51
C ASP A 215 6.91 -15.82 30.21
N ALA A 216 7.15 -17.07 29.83
CA ALA A 216 8.27 -17.87 30.33
C ALA A 216 9.65 -17.26 30.01
N ARG A 217 9.75 -16.44 28.95
CA ARG A 217 10.96 -15.69 28.59
C ARG A 217 11.03 -14.29 29.20
N GLY A 218 10.09 -13.94 30.07
CA GLY A 218 10.03 -12.63 30.73
C GLY A 218 9.73 -11.49 29.75
N PHE A 219 8.93 -11.73 28.72
CA PHE A 219 8.59 -10.69 27.72
C PHE A 219 7.90 -9.47 28.35
N ASP A 220 7.11 -9.69 29.41
CA ASP A 220 6.48 -8.64 30.22
C ASP A 220 7.11 -8.51 31.61
N SER A 221 8.43 -8.63 31.70
CA SER A 221 9.19 -8.54 32.96
C SER A 221 9.25 -7.14 33.59
N GLY A 222 8.70 -6.11 32.94
CA GLY A 222 8.80 -4.71 33.40
C GLY A 222 10.19 -4.08 33.25
N LEU A 223 11.19 -4.85 32.80
CA LEU A 223 12.56 -4.36 32.58
C LEU A 223 12.64 -3.52 31.29
N PRO A 224 13.58 -2.55 31.22
CA PRO A 224 13.85 -1.82 29.98
C PRO A 224 14.22 -2.77 28.84
N ARG A 225 13.45 -2.72 27.75
CA ARG A 225 13.70 -3.58 26.57
C ARG A 225 14.93 -3.14 25.80
N THR A 226 15.70 -4.11 25.31
CA THR A 226 16.80 -3.90 24.38
C THR A 226 16.44 -4.42 22.98
N PHE A 227 17.06 -3.86 21.95
CA PHE A 227 16.79 -4.21 20.55
C PHE A 227 17.95 -4.99 19.94
N ALA A 228 17.67 -6.19 19.43
CA ALA A 228 18.67 -7.05 18.78
C ALA A 228 19.12 -6.49 17.42
N ARG A 229 18.20 -5.90 16.65
CA ARG A 229 18.50 -5.17 15.40
C ARG A 229 18.27 -3.69 15.63
N ARG A 230 19.29 -2.87 15.44
CA ARG A 230 19.18 -1.40 15.55
C ARG A 230 18.84 -0.76 14.22
N GLN A 231 17.78 0.04 14.21
CA GLN A 231 17.36 0.82 13.05
C GLN A 231 17.90 2.25 13.19
N HIS A 232 19.01 2.54 12.50
CA HIS A 232 19.62 3.86 12.54
C HIS A 232 18.78 4.84 11.71
N PHE A 233 18.58 6.05 12.24
CA PHE A 233 18.02 7.18 11.49
C PHE A 233 19.14 8.15 11.20
N GLY A 234 19.55 8.24 9.94
CA GLY A 234 20.66 9.07 9.51
C GLY A 234 20.22 10.39 8.88
N VAL A 235 21.20 11.26 8.59
CA VAL A 235 20.99 12.51 7.84
C VAL A 235 20.38 12.24 6.46
N ALA A 236 20.78 11.15 5.81
CA ALA A 236 20.23 10.77 4.52
C ALA A 236 18.73 10.40 4.56
N ASP A 237 18.22 9.91 5.70
CA ASP A 237 16.80 9.63 5.89
C ASP A 237 16.01 10.95 6.04
N TRP A 238 16.59 11.94 6.72
CA TRP A 238 16.07 13.30 6.76
C TRP A 238 16.08 13.98 5.38
N LEU A 239 17.16 13.85 4.62
CA LEU A 239 17.24 14.39 3.25
C LEU A 239 16.19 13.77 2.33
N LEU A 240 15.87 12.48 2.50
CA LEU A 240 14.78 11.84 1.76
C LEU A 240 13.42 12.49 2.08
N ILE A 241 13.10 12.70 3.36
CA ILE A 241 11.84 13.32 3.78
C ILE A 241 11.74 14.77 3.31
N VAL A 242 12.80 15.55 3.51
CA VAL A 242 12.85 16.96 3.11
C VAL A 242 12.78 17.08 1.59
N GLY A 243 13.54 16.26 0.87
CA GLY A 243 13.50 16.22 -0.60
C GLY A 243 12.12 15.88 -1.14
N ALA A 244 11.46 14.85 -0.58
CA ALA A 244 10.10 14.48 -0.97
C ALA A 244 9.09 15.61 -0.72
N THR A 245 9.14 16.24 0.45
CA THR A 245 8.28 17.38 0.79
C THR A 245 8.55 18.58 -0.12
N ALA A 246 9.82 18.89 -0.40
CA ALA A 246 10.21 20.00 -1.27
C ALA A 246 9.75 19.79 -2.71
N ILE A 247 9.85 18.57 -3.24
CA ILE A 247 9.37 18.23 -4.58
C ILE A 247 7.85 18.39 -4.66
N ALA A 248 7.09 17.88 -3.67
CA ALA A 248 5.64 18.05 -3.65
C ALA A 248 5.23 19.53 -3.59
N GLY A 249 5.92 20.32 -2.75
CA GLY A 249 5.72 21.76 -2.67
C GLY A 249 6.06 22.48 -3.98
N ALA A 250 7.15 22.10 -4.66
CA ALA A 250 7.53 22.65 -5.95
C ALA A 250 6.51 22.32 -7.05
N ALA A 251 6.00 21.09 -7.09
CA ALA A 251 4.95 20.69 -8.04
C ALA A 251 3.68 21.54 -7.87
N LEU A 252 3.28 21.81 -6.62
CA LEU A 252 2.16 22.71 -6.32
C LEU A 252 2.47 24.16 -6.70
N ALA A 253 3.66 24.67 -6.36
CA ALA A 253 4.06 26.05 -6.69
C ALA A 253 4.07 26.29 -8.20
N VAL A 254 4.51 25.31 -9.00
CA VAL A 254 4.44 25.37 -10.46
C VAL A 254 3.00 25.43 -10.95
N SER A 255 2.09 24.62 -10.38
CA SER A 255 0.67 24.68 -10.74
C SER A 255 0.01 26.02 -10.37
N VAL A 256 0.39 26.61 -9.23
CA VAL A 256 -0.04 27.95 -8.82
C VAL A 256 0.49 29.02 -9.78
N ALA A 257 1.78 28.96 -10.15
CA ALA A 257 2.40 29.91 -11.07
C ALA A 257 1.81 29.84 -12.48
N LEU A 258 1.39 28.65 -12.92
CA LEU A 258 0.69 28.43 -14.19
C LEU A 258 -0.78 28.89 -14.17
N GLY A 259 -1.29 29.34 -13.01
CA GLY A 259 -2.69 29.73 -12.85
C GLY A 259 -3.68 28.57 -12.98
N THR A 260 -3.19 27.32 -12.98
CA THR A 260 -4.02 26.12 -13.14
C THR A 260 -4.56 25.60 -11.82
N PHE A 261 -4.06 26.12 -10.69
CA PHE A 261 -4.42 25.65 -9.37
C PHE A 261 -5.92 25.83 -9.09
N ARG A 262 -6.61 24.70 -8.94
CA ARG A 262 -8.01 24.64 -8.51
C ARG A 262 -8.04 23.96 -7.15
N PRO A 263 -8.22 24.68 -6.04
CA PRO A 263 -8.29 24.04 -4.74
C PRO A 263 -9.52 23.13 -4.65
N LEU A 264 -9.38 22.02 -3.92
CA LEU A 264 -10.51 21.15 -3.56
C LEU A 264 -11.46 21.82 -2.55
N ILE A 265 -10.94 22.75 -1.75
CA ILE A 265 -11.67 23.51 -0.73
C ILE A 265 -11.61 24.98 -1.15
N GLY A 266 -12.70 25.48 -1.71
CA GLY A 266 -12.84 26.83 -2.25
C GLY A 266 -14.04 26.91 -3.16
#